data_AF-A0A6J0C3F1-F1
#
_entry.id   AF-A0A6J0C3F1-F1
#
_cell.length_a   1.000
_cell.length_b   1.000
_cell.length_c   1.000
_cell.angle_alpha   90.00
_cell.angle_beta   90.00
_cell.angle_gamma   90.00
#
_symmetry.space_group_name_H-M   'P 1'
#
loop_
_entity.id
_entity.type
_entity.pdbx_description
1 polymer ?
#
loop_
_entity_poly.entity_id
_entity_poly.type
_entity_poly.pdbx_seq_one_letter_code
_entity_poly.pdbx_strand_id
1 'polypeptide(L)'
;MKAVIQRVTQASVSVNGEIISCIGRGLCVLIGLKKDDNAADMEYIAMPATESEPFYNNFLLELGKQYKPELIKDGKFGAMMQVLIENDGPVTLEIESPVRVSQ
;
A
#
# COMPACT_ATOMS: atom_id res chain seq x y z
N MET A 1 6.06 7.53 5.14
CA MET A 1 5.54 6.42 4.32
C MET A 1 6.62 5.39 4.05
N LYS A 2 6.27 4.10 4.10
CA LYS A 2 7.06 2.99 3.53
C LYS A 2 6.20 2.23 2.53
N ALA A 3 6.78 1.70 1.48
CA ALA A 3 6.10 0.84 0.53
C ALA A 3 6.97 -0.35 0.13
N VAL A 4 6.36 -1.52 0.01
CA VAL A 4 6.95 -2.70 -0.63
C VAL A 4 6.22 -2.90 -1.95
N ILE A 5 6.95 -2.80 -3.06
CA ILE A 5 6.42 -2.96 -4.41
C ILE A 5 6.87 -4.30 -4.93
N GLN A 6 5.91 -5.09 -5.39
CA GLN A 6 6.14 -6.42 -5.96
C GLN A 6 5.60 -6.48 -7.38
N ARG A 7 6.40 -6.95 -8.33
CA ARG A 7 5.93 -7.25 -9.69
C ARG A 7 5.16 -8.56 -9.68
N VAL A 8 3.95 -8.55 -10.22
CA VAL A 8 3.04 -9.71 -10.17
C VAL A 8 2.53 -10.11 -11.54
N THR A 9 2.31 -11.42 -11.72
CA THR A 9 1.51 -11.94 -12.83
C THR A 9 0.02 -11.76 -12.57
N GLN A 10 -0.37 -11.83 -11.30
CA GLN A 10 -1.70 -11.52 -10.78
C GLN A 10 -1.66 -11.26 -9.27
N ALA A 11 -2.64 -10.52 -8.76
CA ALA A 11 -2.88 -10.38 -7.33
C ALA A 11 -4.37 -10.19 -7.05
N SER A 12 -4.82 -10.62 -5.87
CA SER A 12 -6.20 -10.45 -5.43
C SER A 12 -6.31 -10.18 -3.94
N VAL A 13 -7.40 -9.54 -3.56
CA VAL A 13 -7.77 -9.25 -2.18
C VAL A 13 -9.12 -9.88 -1.90
N SER A 14 -9.21 -10.64 -0.81
CA SER A 14 -10.48 -11.14 -0.30
C SER A 14 -10.74 -10.71 1.14
N VAL A 15 -12.03 -10.56 1.46
CA VAL A 15 -12.53 -10.28 2.82
C VAL A 15 -13.59 -11.34 3.11
N ASN A 16 -13.46 -12.04 4.24
CA ASN A 16 -14.36 -13.14 4.60
C ASN A 16 -14.51 -14.23 3.51
N GLY A 17 -13.46 -14.46 2.72
CA GLY A 17 -13.43 -15.45 1.64
C GLY A 17 -13.98 -14.96 0.29
N GLU A 18 -14.56 -13.76 0.22
CA GLU A 18 -15.04 -13.17 -1.03
C GLU A 18 -14.00 -12.26 -1.66
N ILE A 19 -13.68 -12.46 -2.95
CA ILE A 19 -12.76 -11.61 -3.69
C ILE A 19 -13.43 -10.26 -3.94
N ILE A 20 -12.86 -9.20 -3.38
CA ILE A 20 -13.35 -7.83 -3.54
C ILE A 20 -12.61 -7.07 -4.65
N SER A 21 -11.41 -7.53 -5.01
CA SER A 21 -10.52 -6.83 -5.92
C SER A 21 -9.48 -7.77 -6.49
N CYS A 22 -9.14 -7.61 -7.77
CA CYS A 22 -8.09 -8.36 -8.44
C CYS A 22 -7.45 -7.57 -9.58
N ILE A 23 -6.19 -7.90 -9.85
CA ILE A 23 -5.42 -7.43 -11.00
C ILE A 23 -4.79 -8.62 -11.73
N GLY A 24 -4.61 -8.46 -13.04
CA GLY A 24 -3.69 -9.30 -13.82
C GLY A 24 -2.25 -8.83 -13.66
N ARG A 25 -1.47 -8.88 -14.74
CA ARG A 25 -0.05 -8.45 -14.73
C ARG A 25 0.07 -6.99 -14.30
N GLY A 26 0.95 -6.72 -13.34
CA GLY A 26 1.12 -5.37 -12.81
C GLY A 26 2.02 -5.32 -11.58
N LEU A 27 1.69 -4.41 -10.66
CA LEU A 27 2.39 -4.20 -9.40
C LEU A 27 1.42 -4.37 -8.23
N CYS A 28 1.80 -5.16 -7.24
CA CYS A 28 1.16 -5.17 -5.93
C CYS A 28 1.98 -4.29 -4.97
N VAL A 29 1.35 -3.30 -4.36
CA VAL A 29 2.02 -2.35 -3.47
C VAL A 29 1.45 -2.47 -2.06
N LEU A 30 2.30 -2.83 -1.11
CA LEU A 30 1.97 -2.83 0.32
C LEU A 30 2.46 -1.51 0.92
N ILE A 31 1.53 -0.67 1.39
CA ILE A 31 1.83 0.69 1.84
C ILE A 31 1.67 0.78 3.36
N GLY A 32 2.72 1.22 4.04
CA GLY A 32 2.72 1.62 5.44
C GLY A 32 2.71 3.14 5.56
N LEU A 33 1.64 3.68 6.16
CA LEU A 33 1.55 5.10 6.48
C LEU A 33 2.16 5.33 7.87
N LYS A 34 3.13 6.24 7.91
CA LYS A 34 3.80 6.67 9.14
C LYS A 34 3.40 8.11 9.41
N LYS A 35 3.26 8.47 10.68
CA LYS A 35 3.21 9.86 11.08
C LYS A 35 4.64 10.43 11.05
N ASP A 36 4.79 11.67 10.58
CA ASP A 36 6.08 12.36 10.62
C ASP A 36 6.31 12.87 12.06
N ASP A 37 6.72 11.98 12.96
CA ASP A 37 7.01 12.35 14.35
C ASP A 37 8.51 12.45 14.62
N ASN A 38 8.88 13.51 15.35
CA ASN A 38 10.22 13.77 15.86
C ASN A 38 10.69 12.64 16.79
N ALA A 39 11.99 12.58 17.07
CA ALA A 39 12.69 11.50 17.79
C ALA A 39 12.14 11.11 19.19
N ALA A 40 11.12 11.78 19.72
CA ALA A 40 10.53 11.50 21.02
C ALA A 40 9.42 10.41 21.00
N ASP A 41 8.75 10.18 19.87
CA ASP A 41 7.60 9.26 19.78
C ASP A 41 7.99 7.88 19.23
N MET A 42 9.01 7.27 19.84
CA MET A 42 9.58 5.98 19.41
C MET A 42 8.62 4.79 19.58
N GLU A 43 7.44 5.00 20.17
CA GLU A 43 6.48 3.96 20.54
C GLU A 43 5.35 3.76 19.51
N TYR A 44 5.14 4.70 18.57
CA TYR A 44 4.05 4.61 17.57
C TYR A 44 4.54 5.00 16.15
N ILE A 45 5.07 4.02 15.41
CA ILE A 45 5.62 4.27 14.05
C ILE A 45 4.51 4.44 13.00
N ALA A 46 3.29 3.93 13.27
CA ALA A 46 2.18 3.92 12.33
C ALA A 46 1.20 5.08 12.58
N MET A 47 0.70 5.68 11.49
CA MET A 47 -0.31 6.73 11.56
C MET A 47 -1.64 6.16 12.12
N PRO A 48 -2.37 6.87 13.00
CA PRO A 48 -3.67 6.43 13.51
C PRO A 48 -4.70 6.18 12.39
N ALA A 49 -5.60 5.22 12.59
CA ALA A 49 -6.62 4.84 11.59
C ALA A 49 -7.42 6.05 11.07
N THR A 50 -7.85 6.94 11.97
CA THR A 50 -8.63 8.16 11.68
C THR A 50 -7.91 9.14 10.77
N GLU A 51 -6.58 9.17 10.78
CA GLU A 51 -5.76 10.03 9.92
C GLU A 51 -5.32 9.29 8.66
N SER A 52 -5.01 8.00 8.79
CA SER A 52 -4.47 7.17 7.72
C SER A 52 -5.49 6.80 6.64
N GLU A 53 -6.77 6.64 6.97
CA GLU A 53 -7.81 6.34 5.98
C GLU A 53 -8.01 7.51 4.98
N PRO A 54 -8.21 8.77 5.42
CA PRO A 54 -8.22 9.91 4.51
C PRO A 54 -6.95 10.04 3.67
N PHE A 55 -5.78 9.81 4.28
CA PHE A 55 -4.49 9.88 3.58
C PHE A 55 -4.39 8.79 2.50
N TYR A 56 -4.75 7.56 2.83
CA TYR A 56 -4.79 6.43 1.90
C TYR A 56 -5.72 6.70 0.72
N ASN A 57 -6.93 7.20 0.98
CA ASN A 57 -7.89 7.55 -0.06
C ASN A 57 -7.36 8.67 -0.97
N ASN A 58 -6.76 9.71 -0.40
CA ASN A 58 -6.14 10.78 -1.18
C ASN A 58 -4.96 10.26 -2.03
N PHE A 59 -4.15 9.37 -1.49
CA PHE A 59 -3.05 8.73 -2.21
C PHE A 59 -3.57 7.96 -3.45
N LEU A 60 -4.64 7.18 -3.31
CA LEU A 60 -5.27 6.48 -4.46
C LEU A 60 -5.82 7.46 -5.50
N LEU A 61 -6.43 8.57 -5.08
CA LEU A 61 -6.92 9.61 -5.98
C LEU A 61 -5.77 10.25 -6.78
N GLU A 62 -4.66 10.58 -6.12
CA GLU A 62 -3.48 11.15 -6.79
C GLU A 62 -2.83 10.14 -7.76
N LEU A 63 -2.76 8.86 -7.40
CA LEU A 63 -2.33 7.80 -8.34
C LEU A 63 -3.25 7.71 -9.55
N GLY A 64 -4.56 7.76 -9.35
CA GLY A 64 -5.55 7.75 -10.43
C GLY A 64 -5.39 8.93 -11.38
N LYS A 65 -5.09 10.13 -10.87
CA LYS A 65 -4.84 11.34 -11.68
C LYS A 65 -3.55 11.23 -12.52
N GLN A 66 -2.51 10.60 -11.97
CA GLN A 66 -1.20 10.48 -12.63
C GLN A 66 -1.12 9.28 -13.59
N TYR A 67 -2.09 8.36 -13.53
CA TYR A 67 -2.17 7.18 -14.39
C TYR A 67 -3.58 7.00 -14.95
N LYS A 68 -4.10 5.77 -14.95
CA LYS A 68 -5.41 5.36 -15.43
C LYS A 68 -6.23 4.85 -14.25
N PRO A 69 -7.25 5.59 -13.77
CA PRO A 69 -8.02 5.22 -12.59
C PRO A 69 -8.60 3.81 -12.63
N GLU A 70 -9.04 3.35 -13.81
CA GLU A 70 -9.65 2.03 -14.00
C GLU A 70 -8.69 0.85 -13.76
N LEU A 71 -7.38 1.09 -13.86
CA LEU A 71 -6.32 0.12 -13.63
C LEU A 71 -5.79 0.14 -12.19
N ILE A 72 -6.14 1.16 -11.40
CA ILE A 72 -5.80 1.20 -9.98
C ILE A 72 -6.87 0.43 -9.21
N LYS A 73 -6.43 -0.58 -8.46
CA LYS A 73 -7.26 -1.42 -7.61
C LYS A 73 -6.77 -1.33 -6.18
N ASP A 74 -7.70 -1.39 -5.24
CA ASP A 74 -7.43 -1.30 -3.81
C ASP A 74 -7.96 -2.51 -3.05
N GLY A 75 -7.59 -2.60 -1.78
CA GLY A 75 -8.23 -3.47 -0.80
C GLY A 75 -9.32 -2.73 -0.04
N LYS A 76 -9.77 -3.32 1.08
CA LYS A 76 -10.72 -2.69 2.00
C LYS A 76 -10.00 -2.19 3.25
N PHE A 77 -9.84 -0.88 3.38
CA PHE A 77 -9.19 -0.28 4.53
C PHE A 77 -9.88 -0.71 5.84
N GLY A 78 -9.07 -0.99 6.88
CA GLY A 78 -9.57 -1.40 8.20
C GLY A 78 -10.17 -2.82 8.28
N ALA A 79 -10.28 -3.56 7.17
CA ALA A 79 -10.75 -4.93 7.17
C ALA A 79 -9.57 -5.92 7.27
N MET A 80 -9.82 -7.08 7.88
CA MET A 80 -8.90 -8.22 7.75
C MET A 80 -9.00 -8.76 6.32
N MET A 81 -7.88 -8.71 5.59
CA MET A 81 -7.81 -9.11 4.20
C MET A 81 -6.87 -10.29 4.02
N GLN A 82 -7.23 -11.22 3.14
CA GLN A 82 -6.26 -12.16 2.56
C GLN A 82 -5.82 -11.58 1.22
N VAL A 83 -4.52 -11.28 1.11
CA VAL A 83 -3.92 -10.75 -0.11
C VAL A 83 -3.12 -11.86 -0.77
N LEU A 84 -3.59 -12.36 -1.92
CA LEU A 84 -2.88 -13.34 -2.72
C LEU A 84 -2.00 -12.59 -3.73
N ILE A 85 -0.71 -12.92 -3.73
CA ILE A 85 0.30 -12.26 -4.55
C ILE A 85 1.05 -13.35 -5.32
N GLU A 86 0.93 -13.35 -6.65
CA GLU A 86 1.73 -14.21 -7.51
C GLU A 86 2.88 -13.41 -8.10
N ASN A 87 4.05 -13.51 -7.48
CA ASN A 87 5.23 -12.75 -7.89
C ASN A 87 5.77 -13.21 -9.26
N ASP A 88 5.95 -12.26 -10.18
CA ASP A 88 6.56 -12.48 -11.49
C ASP A 88 8.09 -12.33 -11.41
N GLY A 89 8.78 -13.38 -10.96
CA GLY A 89 10.23 -13.42 -10.79
C GLY A 89 10.67 -13.89 -9.40
N PRO A 90 11.56 -13.13 -8.74
CA PRO A 90 11.07 -12.12 -7.79
C PRO A 90 11.71 -10.74 -7.98
N VAL A 91 10.88 -9.71 -8.17
CA VAL A 91 11.29 -8.29 -8.14
C VAL A 91 10.52 -7.62 -7.01
N THR A 92 11.24 -7.29 -5.94
CA THR A 92 10.71 -6.62 -4.75
C THR A 92 11.53 -5.37 -4.48
N LEU A 93 10.88 -4.21 -4.46
CA LEU A 93 11.51 -2.92 -4.19
C LEU A 93 10.93 -2.34 -2.91
N GLU A 94 11.80 -1.82 -2.04
CA GLU A 94 11.40 -1.06 -0.87
C GLU A 94 11.59 0.43 -1.12
N ILE A 95 10.57 1.23 -0.80
CA ILE A 95 10.62 2.69 -0.87
C ILE A 95 10.29 3.24 0.52
N GLU A 96 11.05 4.24 0.96
CA GLU A 96 10.75 5.05 2.14
C GLU A 96 10.70 6.53 1.75
N SER A 97 9.69 7.24 2.25
CA SER A 97 9.52 8.68 2.05
C SER A 97 9.08 9.33 3.37
N PRO A 98 9.76 10.39 3.85
CA PRO A 98 11.00 10.95 3.29
C PRO A 98 12.15 9.93 3.38
N VAL A 99 13.09 10.02 2.44
CA VAL A 99 14.30 9.19 2.47
C VAL A 99 15.06 9.56 3.74
N ARG A 100 15.24 8.59 4.64
CA ARG A 100 16.12 8.80 5.80
C ARG A 100 17.55 8.85 5.29
N VAL A 101 18.14 10.05 5.26
CA VAL A 101 19.58 10.18 5.07
C VAL A 101 20.22 9.69 6.37
N SER A 102 20.96 8.58 6.29
CA SER A 102 21.81 8.13 7.40
C SER A 102 22.82 9.22 7.70
N GLN A 103 22.69 9.87 8.87
CA GLN A 103 23.80 10.61 9.47
C GLN A 103 24.75 9.62 10.15
#